data_AF-A0A0F8DN80-F1
#
_entry.id   AF-A0A0F8DN80-F1
#
_cell.length_a   1.000
_cell.length_b   1.000
_cell.length_c   1.000
_cell.angle_alpha   90.00
_cell.angle_beta   90.00
_cell.angle_gamma   90.00
#
_symmetry.space_group_name_H-M   'P 1'
#
loop_
_entity.id
_entity.type
_entity.pdbx_description
1 polymer ?
#
loop_
_entity_poly.entity_id
_entity_poly.type
_entity_poly.pdbx_seq_one_letter_code
_entity_poly.pdbx_strand_id
1 'polypeptide(L)'
;MEELREHMEEAHMVPMSWYMGDGPMHDPDRSGLQALRIGEPLPGYLFDAQGNQVTPDIRGQPVEDKASRKKRSKRLRQFFAQVNANLPSEDEDEDENKYSEEGTDSIARDETLDGTYRPEDE
;
A
#
# COMPACT_ATOMS: atom_id res chain seq x y z
N MET A 1 -30.59 -4.22 27.48
CA MET A 1 -29.13 -4.07 27.68
C MET A 1 -28.36 -5.04 26.79
N GLU A 2 -28.80 -6.30 26.65
CA GLU A 2 -28.26 -7.23 25.63
C GLU A 2 -28.31 -6.65 24.21
N GLU A 3 -29.45 -6.12 23.76
CA GLU A 3 -29.62 -5.64 22.36
C GLU A 3 -28.63 -4.53 21.97
N LEU A 4 -28.36 -3.60 22.89
CA LEU A 4 -27.37 -2.55 22.66
C LEU A 4 -25.96 -3.14 22.55
N ARG A 5 -25.64 -4.11 23.41
CA ARG A 5 -24.34 -4.75 23.42
C ARG A 5 -24.11 -5.54 22.13
N GLU A 6 -25.10 -6.31 21.68
CA GLU A 6 -25.06 -7.06 20.44
C GLU A 6 -24.87 -6.14 19.23
N HIS A 7 -25.60 -5.02 19.18
CA HIS A 7 -25.44 -4.01 18.14
C HIS A 7 -24.04 -3.37 18.14
N MET A 8 -23.49 -3.05 19.32
CA MET A 8 -22.13 -2.53 19.42
C MET A 8 -21.08 -3.54 18.93
N GLU A 9 -21.22 -4.81 19.31
CA GLU A 9 -20.31 -5.88 18.88
C GLU A 9 -20.38 -6.10 17.35
N GLU A 10 -21.56 -6.13 16.73
CA GLU A 10 -21.70 -6.40 15.29
C GLU A 10 -21.40 -5.17 14.42
N ALA A 11 -21.97 -4.01 14.75
CA ALA A 11 -21.93 -2.84 13.87
C ALA A 11 -20.68 -1.96 14.07
N HIS A 12 -20.11 -1.95 15.29
CA HIS A 12 -19.07 -0.97 15.64
C HIS A 12 -17.71 -1.58 15.96
N MET A 13 -17.65 -2.74 16.63
CA MET A 13 -16.37 -3.35 17.00
C MET A 13 -15.57 -3.83 15.78
N VAL A 14 -16.23 -4.30 14.72
CA VAL A 14 -15.55 -4.72 13.48
C VAL A 14 -14.90 -3.53 12.75
N PRO A 15 -15.60 -2.40 12.47
CA PRO A 15 -14.93 -1.21 11.93
C PRO A 15 -13.84 -0.65 12.86
N MET A 16 -14.03 -0.72 14.18
CA MET A 16 -13.02 -0.25 15.14
C MET A 16 -11.74 -1.09 15.09
N SER A 17 -11.83 -2.42 14.90
CA SER A 17 -10.63 -3.25 14.76
C SER A 17 -9.83 -2.88 13.50
N TRP A 18 -10.51 -2.54 12.41
CA TRP A 18 -9.86 -2.03 11.19
C TRP A 18 -9.11 -0.73 11.45
N TYR A 19 -9.73 0.22 12.15
CA TYR A 19 -9.09 1.49 12.51
C TYR A 19 -7.87 1.29 13.42
N MET A 20 -7.93 0.31 14.32
CA MET A 20 -6.83 -0.03 15.23
C MET A 20 -5.75 -0.91 14.58
N GLY A 21 -5.89 -1.28 13.31
CA GLY A 21 -4.93 -2.11 12.58
C GLY A 21 -5.01 -3.62 12.88
N ASP A 22 -6.00 -4.05 13.67
CA ASP A 22 -6.35 -5.45 13.94
C ASP A 22 -7.46 -5.94 12.98
N GLY A 23 -7.54 -5.31 11.81
CA GLY A 23 -8.36 -5.81 10.71
C GLY A 23 -7.81 -7.15 10.20
N PRO A 24 -8.59 -7.89 9.40
CA PRO A 24 -8.12 -9.12 8.78
C PRO A 24 -6.80 -8.86 8.05
N MET A 25 -5.72 -9.45 8.57
CA MET A 25 -4.43 -9.38 7.89
C MET A 25 -4.53 -10.14 6.57
N HIS A 26 -3.81 -9.65 5.56
CA HIS A 26 -3.60 -10.39 4.33
C HIS A 26 -2.75 -11.63 4.62
N ASP A 27 -3.40 -12.67 5.12
CA ASP A 27 -2.79 -13.97 5.33
C ASP A 27 -2.78 -14.68 3.97
N PRO A 28 -1.61 -14.93 3.36
CA PRO A 28 -1.54 -15.55 2.04
C PRO A 28 -2.20 -16.93 1.99
N ASP A 29 -2.29 -17.65 3.12
CA ASP A 29 -2.95 -18.94 3.23
C ASP A 29 -4.48 -18.85 3.36
N ARG A 30 -5.00 -17.73 3.90
CA ARG A 30 -6.46 -17.49 4.05
C ARG A 30 -7.05 -16.57 3.00
N SER A 31 -6.22 -15.75 2.37
CA SER A 31 -6.59 -15.02 1.18
C SER A 31 -6.85 -16.08 0.10
N GLY A 32 -8.05 -16.13 -0.45
CA GLY A 32 -8.39 -17.05 -1.55
C GLY A 32 -7.52 -16.89 -2.81
N LEU A 33 -6.45 -16.09 -2.76
CA LEU A 33 -5.40 -15.97 -3.76
C LEU A 33 -4.63 -17.28 -3.96
N GLN A 34 -4.50 -18.16 -2.95
CA GLN A 34 -3.97 -19.52 -3.17
C GLN A 34 -4.88 -20.40 -4.05
N ALA A 35 -6.17 -20.06 -4.15
CA ALA A 35 -7.13 -20.86 -4.92
C ALA A 35 -7.08 -20.58 -6.43
N LEU A 36 -6.40 -19.54 -6.90
CA LEU A 36 -6.26 -19.30 -8.34
C LEU A 36 -5.09 -20.08 -8.92
N ARG A 37 -5.18 -21.40 -8.82
CA ARG A 37 -4.28 -22.33 -9.52
C ARG A 37 -4.39 -22.09 -11.02
N ILE A 38 -3.26 -22.22 -11.73
CA ILE A 38 -3.23 -22.10 -13.19
C ILE A 38 -4.19 -23.14 -13.77
N GLY A 39 -5.23 -22.68 -14.48
CA GLY A 39 -6.28 -23.52 -15.05
C GLY A 39 -7.64 -23.42 -14.35
N GLU A 40 -7.74 -22.78 -13.19
CA GLU A 40 -9.03 -22.52 -12.54
C GLU A 40 -9.72 -21.27 -13.11
N PRO A 41 -11.07 -21.26 -13.14
CA PRO A 41 -11.85 -20.11 -13.60
C PRO A 41 -11.57 -18.91 -12.69
N LEU A 42 -11.53 -17.72 -13.31
CA LEU A 42 -11.36 -16.46 -12.59
C LEU A 42 -12.53 -16.24 -11.61
N PRO A 43 -12.30 -15.63 -10.43
CA PRO A 43 -13.37 -15.33 -9.49
C PRO A 43 -14.41 -14.40 -10.09
N GLY A 44 -15.68 -14.62 -9.72
CA GLY A 44 -16.80 -13.82 -10.21
C GLY A 44 -16.68 -12.32 -9.90
N TYR A 45 -15.99 -11.94 -8.82
CA TYR A 45 -15.79 -10.53 -8.46
C TYR A 45 -14.87 -9.76 -9.43
N LEU A 46 -14.16 -10.44 -10.34
CA LEU A 46 -13.37 -9.77 -11.38
C LEU A 46 -14.21 -9.35 -12.59
N PHE A 47 -15.46 -9.80 -12.68
CA PHE A 47 -16.36 -9.53 -13.79
C PHE A 47 -17.52 -8.63 -13.36
N ASP A 48 -18.01 -7.82 -14.31
CA ASP A 48 -19.25 -7.08 -14.16
C ASP A 48 -20.46 -8.01 -14.39
N ALA A 49 -21.67 -7.48 -14.22
CA ALA A 49 -22.92 -8.23 -14.42
C ALA A 49 -23.12 -8.72 -15.87
N GLN A 50 -22.38 -8.15 -16.82
CA GLN A 50 -22.39 -8.47 -18.24
C GLN A 50 -21.30 -9.48 -18.61
N GLY A 51 -20.45 -9.88 -17.66
CA GLY A 51 -19.35 -10.80 -17.86
C GLY A 51 -18.08 -10.17 -18.46
N ASN A 52 -17.99 -8.83 -18.52
CA ASN A 52 -16.75 -8.15 -18.88
C ASN A 52 -15.84 -8.09 -17.66
N GLN A 53 -14.56 -8.36 -17.87
CA GLN A 53 -13.58 -8.27 -16.80
C GLN A 53 -13.30 -6.79 -16.47
N VAL A 54 -13.68 -6.36 -15.25
CA VAL A 54 -13.54 -4.97 -14.78
C VAL A 54 -12.18 -4.71 -14.15
N THR A 55 -11.63 -5.73 -13.47
CA THR A 55 -10.30 -5.66 -12.85
C THR A 55 -9.33 -6.53 -13.63
N PRO A 56 -8.21 -5.98 -14.14
CA PRO A 56 -7.20 -6.75 -14.86
C PRO A 56 -6.75 -7.96 -14.05
N ASP A 57 -6.58 -9.08 -14.73
CA ASP A 57 -5.98 -10.27 -14.15
C ASP A 57 -4.51 -10.01 -13.84
N ILE A 58 -4.07 -10.33 -12.63
CA ILE A 58 -2.67 -10.23 -12.23
C ILE A 58 -1.88 -11.52 -12.53
N ARG A 59 -2.54 -12.59 -12.98
CA ARG A 59 -1.89 -13.85 -13.36
C ARG A 59 -0.93 -13.63 -14.53
N GLY A 60 0.28 -14.19 -14.39
CA GLY A 60 1.30 -14.12 -15.45
C GLY A 60 1.89 -12.71 -15.66
N GLN A 61 1.57 -11.74 -14.80
CA GLN A 61 2.25 -10.45 -14.83
C GLN A 61 3.75 -10.67 -14.58
N PRO A 62 4.63 -10.23 -15.50
CA PRO A 62 6.05 -10.48 -15.35
C PRO A 62 6.57 -9.75 -14.11
N VAL A 63 7.20 -10.49 -13.20
CA VAL A 63 7.90 -9.89 -12.07
C VAL A 63 9.16 -9.21 -12.59
N GLU A 64 9.37 -7.96 -12.16
CA GLU A 64 10.52 -7.18 -12.58
C GLU A 64 11.83 -7.82 -12.08
N ASP A 65 12.74 -8.14 -13.00
CA ASP A 65 14.10 -8.60 -12.68
C ASP A 65 14.92 -7.51 -11.95
N LYS A 66 15.92 -7.94 -11.17
CA LYS A 66 16.83 -7.07 -10.40
C LYS A 66 17.50 -6.01 -11.30
N ALA A 67 17.92 -6.36 -12.50
CA ALA A 67 18.55 -5.41 -13.42
C ALA A 67 17.55 -4.37 -13.92
N SER A 68 16.32 -4.79 -14.25
CA SER A 68 15.23 -3.91 -14.66
C SER A 68 14.84 -2.94 -13.54
N ARG A 69 14.73 -3.45 -12.30
CA ARG A 69 14.45 -2.65 -11.10
C ARG A 69 15.51 -1.57 -10.86
N LYS A 70 16.78 -1.92 -11.01
CA LYS A 70 17.88 -0.94 -10.89
C LYS A 70 17.80 0.15 -11.96
N LYS A 71 17.51 -0.23 -13.21
CA LYS A 71 17.32 0.74 -14.31
C LYS A 71 16.11 1.64 -14.06
N ARG A 72 14.97 1.09 -13.62
CA ARG A 72 13.75 1.84 -13.30
C ARG A 72 13.99 2.83 -12.16
N SER A 73 14.60 2.39 -11.06
CA SER A 73 14.90 3.27 -9.93
C SER A 73 15.83 4.42 -10.29
N LYS A 74 16.81 4.20 -11.18
CA LYS A 74 17.66 5.28 -11.71
C LYS A 74 16.84 6.30 -12.51
N ARG A 75 15.98 5.84 -13.43
CA ARG A 75 15.09 6.72 -14.21
C ARG A 75 14.15 7.52 -13.30
N LEU A 76 13.60 6.87 -12.29
CA LEU A 76 12.66 7.51 -11.37
C LEU A 76 13.33 8.59 -10.52
N ARG A 77 14.55 8.35 -10.03
CA ARG A 77 15.35 9.38 -9.34
C ARG A 77 15.65 10.59 -10.23
N GLN A 78 15.99 10.35 -11.50
CA GLN A 78 16.22 11.43 -12.46
C GLN A 78 14.94 12.23 -12.74
N PHE A 79 13.80 11.55 -12.90
CA PHE A 79 12.50 12.18 -13.07
C PHE A 79 12.15 13.08 -11.88
N PHE A 80 12.25 12.58 -10.65
CA PHE A 80 11.97 13.38 -9.46
C PHE A 80 12.92 14.57 -9.29
N ALA A 81 14.20 14.40 -9.61
CA ALA A 81 15.14 15.53 -9.60
C ALA A 81 14.72 16.62 -10.60
N GLN A 82 14.24 16.23 -11.78
CA GLN A 82 13.73 17.17 -12.78
C GLN A 82 12.42 17.84 -12.35
N VAL A 83 11.50 17.08 -11.76
CA VAL A 83 10.25 17.63 -11.20
C VAL A 83 10.55 18.66 -10.13
N ASN A 84 11.46 18.37 -9.20
CA ASN A 84 11.84 19.30 -8.14
C ASN A 84 12.56 20.54 -8.69
N ALA A 85 13.42 20.39 -9.69
CA ALA A 85 14.08 21.53 -10.33
C ALA A 85 13.09 22.43 -11.09
N ASN A 86 11.98 21.86 -11.57
CA ASN A 86 10.90 22.60 -12.22
C ASN A 86 9.83 23.10 -11.25
N LEU A 87 9.95 22.80 -9.95
CA LEU A 87 9.02 23.30 -8.96
C LEU A 87 9.24 24.82 -8.85
N PRO A 88 8.17 25.64 -8.95
CA PRO A 88 8.29 27.07 -8.71
C PRO A 88 8.87 27.31 -7.31
N SER A 89 9.73 28.32 -7.18
CA SER A 89 10.24 28.75 -5.87
C SER A 89 9.08 29.17 -4.97
N GLU A 90 9.16 28.82 -3.69
CA GLU A 90 8.19 29.24 -2.66
C GLU A 90 8.26 30.76 -2.35
N ASP A 91 9.14 31.49 -3.04
CA ASP A 91 9.32 32.94 -2.91
C ASP A 91 8.24 33.71 -3.70
N GLU A 92 6.97 33.56 -3.35
CA GLU A 92 5.90 34.53 -3.69
C GLU A 92 4.59 34.21 -2.95
N ASP A 93 4.67 33.98 -1.64
CA ASP A 93 3.55 34.21 -0.70
C ASP A 93 4.15 34.75 0.61
N GLU A 94 4.72 35.96 0.55
CA GLU A 94 4.91 36.80 1.73
C GLU A 94 3.53 37.26 2.23
N ASP A 95 2.77 36.36 2.87
CA ASP A 95 1.67 36.76 3.73
C ASP A 95 1.78 36.04 5.08
N GLU A 96 2.33 36.82 6.01
CA GLU A 96 2.47 36.64 7.45
C GLU A 96 1.55 35.57 8.07
N ASN A 97 2.12 34.46 8.51
CA ASN A 97 1.52 33.69 9.60
C ASN A 97 2.54 33.39 10.69
N LYS A 98 2.61 34.34 11.62
CA LYS A 98 3.33 34.29 12.89
C LYS A 98 2.57 33.40 13.87
N TYR A 99 2.85 32.10 13.91
CA TYR A 99 2.54 31.23 15.05
C TYR A 99 3.69 30.24 15.32
N SER A 100 4.42 30.56 16.38
CA SER A 100 5.37 29.78 17.21
C SER A 100 5.62 28.30 16.87
N GLU A 101 6.86 28.03 16.46
CA GLU A 101 7.83 27.12 17.11
C GLU A 101 7.29 26.43 18.38
N GLU A 102 6.95 25.13 18.32
CA GLU A 102 7.28 24.08 19.32
C GLU A 102 7.08 22.67 18.70
N GLY A 103 8.17 21.93 18.47
CA GLY A 103 8.18 20.46 18.56
C GLY A 103 7.91 19.63 17.30
N THR A 104 8.92 19.45 16.45
CA THR A 104 9.12 18.14 15.76
C THR A 104 10.59 17.77 15.80
N ASP A 105 11.03 17.29 16.96
CA ASP A 105 12.35 16.71 17.12
C ASP A 105 12.30 15.24 16.70
N SER A 106 13.03 14.91 15.63
CA SER A 106 13.60 13.58 15.34
C SER A 106 12.66 12.38 15.10
N ILE A 107 12.09 12.25 13.89
CA ILE A 107 11.90 10.92 13.30
C ILE A 107 13.30 10.44 12.86
N ALA A 108 13.91 9.62 13.71
CA ALA A 108 15.14 8.93 13.36
C ALA A 108 14.88 8.08 12.11
N ARG A 109 15.66 8.33 11.07
CA ARG A 109 15.73 7.51 9.87
C ARG A 109 16.31 6.16 10.31
N ASP A 110 15.47 5.17 10.56
CA ASP A 110 15.92 3.81 10.83
C ASP A 110 16.57 3.24 9.56
N GLU A 111 17.90 3.23 9.54
CA GLU A 111 18.71 2.77 8.41
C GLU A 111 18.91 1.25 8.41
N THR A 112 18.13 0.48 9.19
CA THR A 112 18.31 -0.98 9.31
C THR A 112 17.50 -1.82 8.32
N LEU A 113 16.77 -1.21 7.38
CA LEU A 113 16.12 -1.92 6.26
C LEU A 113 17.10 -2.24 5.11
N ASP A 114 18.23 -2.86 5.45
CA ASP A 114 19.02 -3.64 4.52
C ASP A 114 18.24 -4.95 4.27
N GLY A 115 17.37 -4.90 3.25
CA GLY A 115 16.63 -6.07 2.79
C GLY A 115 17.53 -7.09 2.11
N THR A 116 18.51 -7.64 2.82
CA THR A 116 19.21 -8.86 2.39
C THR A 116 18.25 -10.04 2.58
N TYR A 117 17.51 -10.34 1.52
CA TYR A 117 16.79 -11.60 1.39
C TYR A 117 17.78 -12.75 1.58
N ARG A 118 17.69 -13.43 2.72
CA ARG A 118 18.40 -14.67 3.01
C ARG A 118 17.52 -15.82 2.50
N PRO A 119 17.92 -16.55 1.44
CA PRO A 119 17.24 -17.78 1.09
C PRO A 119 17.52 -18.78 2.22
N GLU A 120 16.46 -19.31 2.83
CA GLU A 120 16.55 -20.44 3.75
C GLU A 120 17.20 -21.63 3.01
N ASP A 121 18.12 -22.30 3.69
CA ASP A 121 18.92 -23.43 3.20
C ASP A 121 18.03 -24.64 2.86
N GLU A 122 18.41 -25.39 1.80
CA GLU A 122 17.82 -26.68 1.38
C GLU A 122 18.05 -27.82 2.39
#